data_AF-A0A8K0YFL0-F1
#
_entry.id   AF-A0A8K0YFL0-F1
#
_cell.length_a   1.000
_cell.length_b   1.000
_cell.length_c   1.000
_cell.angle_alpha   90.00
_cell.angle_beta   90.00
_cell.angle_gamma   90.00
#
_symmetry.space_group_name_H-M   'P 1'
#
loop_
_entity.id
_entity.type
_entity.pdbx_description
1 polymer ?
#
loop_
_entity_poly.entity_id
_entity_poly.type
_entity_poly.pdbx_seq_one_letter_code
_entity_poly.pdbx_strand_id
1 'polypeptide(L)'
;SWLYMLGSGSGKYSLGDPIIWWIVGFIFLFTIGGVTGIILSANSIDLLFHDTWFVVAHFHYVLSLGSYSTVIISLIWWWPLITGFSLNKILLQG
;
A
#
# COMPACT_ATOMS: atom_id res chain seq x y z
N SER A 1 3.96 -13.48 8.23
CA SER A 1 4.49 -12.10 8.16
C SER A 1 3.35 -11.08 8.18
N TRP A 2 2.69 -10.73 7.06
CA TRP A 2 1.53 -9.78 7.08
C TRP A 2 0.24 -10.42 6.59
N LEU A 3 0.30 -11.13 5.45
CA LEU A 3 -0.83 -11.90 4.92
C LEU A 3 -1.32 -12.97 5.89
N TYR A 4 -0.38 -13.64 6.58
CA TYR A 4 -0.73 -14.61 7.62
C TYR A 4 -1.41 -13.95 8.83
N MET A 5 -1.02 -12.73 9.19
CA MET A 5 -1.63 -11.98 10.30
C MET A 5 -3.06 -11.56 9.94
N LEU A 6 -3.30 -11.12 8.70
CA LEU A 6 -4.64 -10.82 8.20
C LEU A 6 -5.49 -12.09 8.03
N GLY A 7 -4.90 -13.18 7.54
CA GLY A 7 -5.60 -14.45 7.30
C GLY A 7 -5.96 -15.22 8.57
N SER A 8 -5.14 -15.16 9.61
CA SER A 8 -5.38 -15.91 10.86
C SER A 8 -6.38 -15.26 11.81
N GLY A 9 -6.78 -14.01 11.58
CA GLY A 9 -7.70 -13.29 12.46
C GLY A 9 -9.13 -13.25 11.99
N SER A 10 -9.59 -14.31 11.31
CA SER A 10 -10.86 -14.46 10.59
C SER A 10 -12.16 -14.13 11.36
N GLY A 11 -12.09 -13.63 12.60
CA GLY A 11 -13.25 -13.20 13.39
C GLY A 11 -13.12 -11.83 14.09
N LYS A 12 -12.02 -11.08 13.94
CA LYS A 12 -11.80 -9.81 14.68
C LYS A 12 -11.89 -8.54 13.85
N TYR A 13 -11.84 -8.64 12.53
CA TYR A 13 -11.88 -7.49 11.62
C TYR A 13 -13.06 -7.66 10.68
N SER A 14 -13.92 -6.64 10.58
CA SER A 14 -14.98 -6.66 9.58
C SER A 14 -14.35 -6.41 8.22
N LEU A 15 -14.62 -7.25 7.22
CA LEU A 15 -14.23 -6.96 5.82
C LEU A 15 -14.85 -5.65 5.31
N GLY A 16 -15.84 -5.10 6.01
CA GLY A 16 -16.38 -3.76 5.74
C GLY A 16 -15.56 -2.61 6.34
N ASP A 17 -14.52 -2.86 7.14
CA ASP A 17 -13.70 -1.77 7.67
C ASP A 17 -12.79 -1.19 6.58
N PRO A 18 -12.88 0.12 6.29
CA PRO A 18 -12.16 0.74 5.17
C PRO A 18 -10.63 0.61 5.31
N ILE A 19 -10.11 0.52 6.53
CA ILE A 19 -8.67 0.40 6.77
C ILE A 19 -8.08 -0.90 6.22
N ILE A 20 -8.87 -1.98 6.19
CA ILE A 20 -8.41 -3.28 5.68
C ILE A 20 -8.21 -3.21 4.17
N TRP A 21 -9.11 -2.53 3.46
CA TRP A 21 -9.00 -2.31 2.02
C TRP A 21 -7.73 -1.54 1.67
N TRP A 22 -7.39 -0.50 2.44
CA TRP A 22 -6.14 0.24 2.28
C TRP A 22 -4.90 -0.63 2.51
N ILE A 23 -4.91 -1.49 3.53
CA ILE A 23 -3.77 -2.39 3.83
C ILE A 23 -3.60 -3.44 2.73
N VAL A 24 -4.68 -4.06 2.24
CA VAL A 24 -4.62 -5.04 1.16
C VAL A 24 -4.13 -4.38 -0.14
N GLY A 25 -4.65 -3.20 -0.46
CA GLY A 25 -4.18 -2.40 -1.60
C GLY A 25 -2.69 -2.05 -1.51
N PHE A 26 -2.21 -1.65 -0.32
CA PHE A 26 -0.79 -1.41 -0.07
C PHE A 26 0.05 -2.66 -0.34
N ILE A 27 -0.30 -3.82 0.24
CA ILE A 27 0.47 -5.05 0.05
C ILE A 27 0.55 -5.42 -1.43
N PHE A 28 -0.56 -5.35 -2.16
CA PHE A 28 -0.60 -5.70 -3.57
C PHE A 28 0.28 -4.78 -4.43
N LEU A 29 0.08 -3.46 -4.32
CA LEU A 29 0.79 -2.47 -5.13
C LEU A 29 2.28 -2.41 -4.79
N PHE A 30 2.62 -2.50 -3.50
CA PHE A 30 4.00 -2.55 -3.06
C PHE A 30 4.71 -3.82 -3.56
N THR A 31 4.02 -4.96 -3.63
CA THR A 31 4.59 -6.19 -4.17
C THR A 31 4.90 -6.06 -5.66
N ILE A 32 3.99 -5.48 -6.46
CA ILE A 32 4.23 -5.23 -7.89
C ILE A 32 5.38 -4.24 -8.10
N GLY A 33 5.40 -3.14 -7.33
CA GLY A 33 6.50 -2.19 -7.33
C GLY A 33 7.84 -2.85 -6.97
N GLY A 34 7.84 -3.72 -5.95
CA GLY A 34 9.02 -4.50 -5.57
C GLY A 34 9.52 -5.42 -6.68
N VAL A 35 8.62 -6.17 -7.33
CA VAL A 35 8.99 -7.08 -8.43
C VAL A 35 9.58 -6.32 -9.62
N THR A 36 9.01 -5.18 -10.01
CA THR A 36 9.58 -4.32 -11.06
C THR A 36 10.95 -3.73 -10.68
N GLY A 37 11.19 -3.47 -9.39
CA GLY A 37 12.49 -3.04 -8.88
C GLY A 37 13.57 -4.11 -8.98
N ILE A 38 13.20 -5.38 -8.75
CA ILE A 38 14.12 -6.51 -8.96
C ILE A 38 14.55 -6.56 -10.44
N ILE A 39 13.64 -6.33 -11.38
CA ILE A 39 13.95 -6.30 -12.81
C ILE A 39 14.94 -5.18 -13.14
N LEU A 40 14.73 -3.97 -12.60
CA LEU A 40 15.62 -2.83 -12.78
C LEU A 40 16.99 -3.00 -12.09
N SER A 41 17.07 -3.84 -11.04
CA SER A 41 18.36 -4.13 -10.40
C SER A 41 19.32 -4.93 -11.28
N ALA A 42 18.82 -5.57 -12.35
CA ALA A 42 19.63 -6.33 -13.29
C ALA A 42 20.19 -5.42 -14.40
N ASN A 43 21.49 -5.15 -14.35
CA ASN A 43 22.21 -4.27 -15.30
C ASN A 43 21.93 -4.58 -16.79
N SER A 44 21.88 -5.86 -17.17
CA SER A 44 21.61 -6.26 -18.57
C SER A 44 20.24 -5.82 -19.08
N ILE A 45 19.25 -5.72 -18.19
CA ILE A 45 17.88 -5.33 -18.49
C ILE A 45 17.69 -3.83 -18.28
N ASP A 46 18.38 -3.25 -17.30
CA ASP A 46 18.39 -1.80 -17.05
C ASP A 46 18.85 -1.03 -18.29
N LEU A 47 19.87 -1.51 -19.02
CA LEU A 47 20.32 -0.88 -20.27
C LEU A 47 19.20 -0.70 -21.32
N LEU A 48 18.20 -1.59 -21.34
CA LEU A 48 17.07 -1.55 -22.28
C LEU A 48 15.92 -0.67 -21.78
N PHE A 49 15.75 -0.56 -20.47
CA PHE A 49 14.64 0.16 -19.86
C PHE A 49 15.03 1.51 -19.28
N HIS A 50 16.32 1.84 -19.25
CA HIS A 50 16.85 3.13 -18.83
C HIS A 50 16.19 4.25 -19.65
N ASP A 51 15.81 5.33 -18.96
CA ASP A 51 15.09 6.49 -19.53
C ASP A 51 13.75 6.17 -20.21
N THR A 52 13.17 4.99 -19.96
CA THR A 52 11.82 4.66 -20.45
C THR A 52 10.76 4.83 -19.38
N TRP A 53 9.50 4.83 -19.82
CA TRP A 53 8.33 4.84 -18.95
C TRP A 53 8.29 3.67 -17.95
N PHE A 54 9.04 2.60 -18.19
CA PHE A 54 9.16 1.48 -17.27
C PHE A 54 9.78 1.90 -15.92
N VAL A 55 10.85 2.70 -15.95
CA VAL A 55 11.50 3.23 -14.75
C VAL A 55 10.58 4.21 -14.02
N VAL A 56 9.90 5.08 -14.77
CA VAL A 56 8.92 6.03 -14.21
C VAL A 56 7.80 5.28 -13.51
N ALA A 57 7.25 4.23 -14.14
CA ALA A 57 6.19 3.42 -13.56
C ALA A 57 6.65 2.72 -12.28
N HIS A 58 7.84 2.11 -12.27
CA HIS A 58 8.43 1.48 -11.08
C HIS A 58 8.48 2.45 -9.89
N PHE A 59 9.03 3.65 -10.09
CA PHE A 59 9.12 4.65 -9.03
C PHE A 59 7.75 5.10 -8.52
N HIS A 60 6.76 5.28 -9.41
CA HIS A 60 5.41 5.62 -8.98
C HIS A 60 4.77 4.48 -8.16
N TYR A 61 4.91 3.21 -8.57
CA TYR A 61 4.39 2.09 -7.80
C TYR A 61 4.96 2.00 -6.38
N VAL A 62 6.23 2.33 -6.18
CA VAL A 62 6.85 2.29 -4.85
C VAL A 62 6.59 3.57 -4.05
N LEU A 63 6.81 4.76 -4.64
CA LEU A 63 6.69 6.03 -3.94
C LEU A 63 5.24 6.49 -3.81
N SER A 64 4.49 6.61 -4.91
CA SER A 64 3.15 7.19 -4.85
C SER A 64 2.10 6.21 -4.33
N LEU A 65 2.29 4.91 -4.51
CA LEU A 65 1.31 3.91 -4.07
C LEU A 65 1.71 3.21 -2.76
N GLY A 66 2.99 3.21 -2.38
CA GLY A 66 3.48 2.71 -1.09
C GLY A 66 3.51 3.77 0.02
N SER A 67 4.20 4.90 -0.20
CA SER A 67 4.39 5.91 0.86
C SER A 67 3.10 6.66 1.20
N TYR A 68 2.33 7.06 0.19
CA TYR A 68 1.08 7.78 0.35
C TYR A 68 0.01 6.96 1.11
N SER A 69 -0.16 5.69 0.74
CA SER A 69 -1.14 4.80 1.39
C SER A 69 -0.76 4.56 2.85
N THR A 70 0.54 4.45 3.16
CA THR A 70 1.03 4.33 4.54
C THR A 70 0.71 5.59 5.36
N VAL A 71 0.91 6.78 4.79
CA VAL A 71 0.56 8.04 5.46
C VAL A 71 -0.94 8.11 5.76
N ILE A 72 -1.80 7.74 4.80
CA ILE A 72 -3.25 7.73 5.02
C ILE A 72 -3.66 6.74 6.11
N ILE A 73 -3.14 5.51 6.07
CA ILE A 73 -3.43 4.50 7.09
C ILE A 73 -3.01 5.01 8.47
N SER A 74 -1.82 5.64 8.56
CA SER A 74 -1.33 6.21 9.83
C SER A 74 -2.23 7.33 10.36
N LEU A 75 -2.75 8.18 9.46
CA LEU A 75 -3.65 9.27 9.81
C LEU A 75 -4.97 8.72 10.35
N ILE A 76 -5.60 7.79 9.62
CA ILE A 76 -6.88 7.19 10.05
C ILE A 76 -6.71 6.45 11.38
N TRP A 77 -5.59 5.74 11.56
CA TRP A 77 -5.32 4.98 12.77
C TRP A 77 -5.10 5.87 14.01
N TRP A 78 -4.35 6.96 13.87
CA TRP A 78 -4.06 7.89 14.98
C TRP A 78 -5.11 8.98 15.18
N TRP A 79 -6.02 9.17 14.23
CA TRP A 79 -7.05 10.21 14.31
C TRP A 79 -7.86 10.22 15.61
N PRO A 80 -8.38 9.07 16.12
CA PRO A 80 -9.15 9.05 17.36
C PRO A 80 -8.30 9.39 18.58
N LEU A 81 -7.00 9.11 18.52
CA LEU A 81 -6.07 9.39 19.61
C LEU A 81 -5.71 10.89 19.67
N ILE A 82 -5.57 11.54 18.51
CA ILE A 82 -5.21 12.96 18.42
C ILE A 82 -6.43 13.86 18.70
N THR A 83 -7.59 13.51 18.17
CA THR A 83 -8.78 14.38 18.18
C THR A 83 -9.86 13.98 19.18
N GLY A 84 -9.83 12.73 19.68
CA GLY A 84 -10.88 12.17 20.52
C GLY A 84 -12.15 11.76 19.76
N PHE A 85 -12.21 11.98 18.45
CA PHE A 85 -13.36 11.64 17.60
C PHE A 85 -13.04 10.52 16.61
N SER A 86 -14.00 9.64 16.33
CA SER A 86 -13.86 8.63 15.27
C SER A 86 -14.27 9.20 13.90
N LEU A 87 -13.56 8.78 12.85
CA LEU A 87 -13.92 9.12 11.48
C LEU A 87 -15.13 8.31 11.01
N ASN A 88 -15.95 8.92 10.14
CA ASN A 88 -17.12 8.26 9.56
C ASN A 88 -16.67 7.16 8.59
N LYS A 89 -17.06 5.91 8.88
CA LYS A 89 -16.70 4.74 8.07
C LYS A 89 -17.25 4.79 6.64
N ILE A 90 -18.43 5.38 6.43
CA ILE A 90 -19.06 5.48 5.10
C ILE A 90 -18.24 6.41 4.21
N LEU A 91 -17.86 7.59 4.72
CA LEU A 91 -17.02 8.54 3.99
C LEU A 91 -15.61 7.99 3.70
N LEU A 92 -15.12 7.07 4.54
CA LEU A 92 -13.82 6.42 4.34
C LEU A 92 -13.86 5.27 3.32
N GLN A 93 -15.05 4.74 2.99
CA GLN A 93 -15.22 3.69 1.99
C GLN A 93 -15.32 4.26 0.57
N GLY A 94 -15.76 5.53 0.43
CA GLY A 94 -16.01 6.20 -0.86
C GLY A 94 -17.47 6.58 -1.02
#